data_AF-A0AAD4G4Q5-F1
#
_entry.id   AF-A0AAD4G4Q5-F1
#
_cell.length_a   1.000
_cell.length_b   1.000
_cell.length_c   1.000
_cell.angle_alpha   90.00
_cell.angle_beta   90.00
_cell.angle_gamma   90.00
#
_symmetry.space_group_name_H-M   'P 1'
#
loop_
_entity.id
_entity.type
_entity.pdbx_description
1 polymer ?
#
loop_
_entity_poly.entity_id
_entity_poly.type
_entity_poly.pdbx_seq_one_letter_code
_entity_poly.pdbx_strand_id
1 'polypeptide(L)'
;MVSVTRKRVIFSPTIAPRILICLSPRDIIRLRLVSRYFNGITRDKRMWRILYARACLPRPPGPFEWQPLSFHEQVLIHSARTSLTWTLRPILNGLTLIQGPRFTLRGVPKIQPWHFLLGRLLV
;
A
#
# COMPACT_ATOMS: atom_id res chain seq x y z
N MET A 1 4.75 -36.61 -18.93
CA MET A 1 3.77 -35.68 -18.31
C MET A 1 4.12 -35.58 -16.82
N VAL A 2 4.53 -34.40 -16.34
CA VAL A 2 4.91 -34.21 -14.92
C VAL A 2 3.70 -33.64 -14.18
N SER A 3 3.07 -34.45 -13.33
CA SER A 3 1.98 -34.04 -12.45
C SER A 3 2.53 -33.21 -11.29
N VAL A 4 2.47 -31.88 -11.43
CA VAL A 4 2.81 -30.95 -10.35
C VAL A 4 1.73 -31.00 -9.28
N THR A 5 1.99 -31.75 -8.21
CA THR A 5 1.13 -31.78 -7.03
C THR A 5 1.34 -30.49 -6.23
N ARG A 6 0.43 -29.52 -6.38
CA ARG A 6 0.41 -28.34 -5.49
C ARG A 6 0.05 -28.78 -4.09
N LYS A 7 1.04 -28.87 -3.20
CA LYS A 7 0.80 -28.98 -1.75
C LYS A 7 0.01 -27.74 -1.32
N ARG A 8 -1.24 -27.94 -0.90
CA ARG A 8 -2.08 -26.86 -0.36
C ARG A 8 -1.57 -26.57 1.06
N VAL A 9 -0.85 -25.47 1.23
CA VAL A 9 -0.50 -24.97 2.57
C VAL A 9 -1.79 -24.44 3.20
N ILE A 10 -2.34 -25.17 4.16
CA ILE A 10 -3.50 -24.75 4.93
C ILE A 10 -2.97 -24.06 6.18
N PHE A 11 -3.12 -22.75 6.26
CA PHE A 11 -2.84 -22.03 7.50
C PHE A 11 -3.93 -22.36 8.53
N SER A 12 -3.51 -22.59 9.77
CA SER A 12 -4.45 -22.71 10.87
C SER A 12 -5.31 -21.44 10.97
N PRO A 13 -6.63 -21.56 11.21
CA PRO A 13 -7.53 -20.42 11.31
C PRO A 13 -7.17 -19.46 12.47
N THR A 14 -6.36 -19.91 13.43
CA THR A 14 -5.86 -19.08 14.54
C THR A 14 -4.55 -18.35 14.21
N ILE A 15 -3.75 -18.91 13.30
CA ILE A 15 -2.42 -18.39 12.94
C ILE A 15 -2.54 -17.36 11.82
N ALA A 16 -3.36 -17.64 10.80
CA ALA A 16 -3.48 -16.74 9.64
C ALA A 16 -3.85 -15.30 10.03
N PRO A 17 -4.85 -15.03 10.91
CA PRO A 17 -5.19 -13.67 11.31
C PRO A 17 -4.03 -12.96 12.04
N ARG A 18 -3.25 -13.69 12.84
CA ARG A 18 -2.09 -13.12 13.56
C ARG A 18 -1.01 -12.67 12.59
N ILE A 19 -0.75 -13.45 11.54
CA ILE A 19 0.18 -13.07 10.48
C ILE A 19 -0.36 -11.85 9.71
N LEU A 20 -1.65 -11.85 9.38
CA LEU A 20 -2.27 -10.76 8.62
C LEU A 20 -2.21 -9.41 9.35
N ILE A 21 -2.31 -9.39 10.69
CA ILE A 21 -2.21 -8.15 11.48
C ILE A 21 -0.81 -7.50 11.37
N CYS A 22 0.22 -8.27 11.00
CA CYS A 22 1.56 -7.74 10.77
C CYS A 22 1.75 -7.15 9.37
N LEU A 23 0.78 -7.29 8.46
CA LEU A 23 0.87 -6.79 7.10
C LEU A 23 0.32 -5.38 6.97
N SER A 24 0.73 -4.68 5.90
CA SER A 24 0.14 -3.37 5.58
C SER A 24 -1.32 -3.53 5.16
N PRO A 25 -2.19 -2.53 5.43
CA PRO A 25 -3.58 -2.53 4.95
C PRO A 25 -3.73 -2.81 3.44
N ARG A 26 -2.77 -2.34 2.63
CA ARG A 26 -2.76 -2.56 1.18
C ARG A 26 -2.47 -4.00 0.81
N ASP A 27 -1.53 -4.64 1.50
CA ASP A 27 -1.16 -6.03 1.21
C ASP A 27 -2.27 -7.00 1.62
N ILE A 28 -2.96 -6.72 2.73
CA ILE A 28 -4.15 -7.46 3.16
C ILE A 28 -5.25 -7.42 2.08
N ILE A 29 -5.47 -6.27 1.44
CA ILE A 29 -6.46 -6.15 0.37
C ILE A 29 -6.02 -6.94 -0.86
N ARG A 30 -4.73 -6.89 -1.22
CA ARG A 30 -4.20 -7.68 -2.34
C ARG A 30 -4.35 -9.18 -2.10
N LEU A 31 -4.22 -9.65 -0.86
CA LEU A 31 -4.43 -11.06 -0.52
C LEU A 31 -5.84 -11.57 -0.83
N ARG A 32 -6.86 -10.70 -0.88
CA ARG A 32 -8.23 -11.07 -1.30
C ARG A 32 -8.27 -11.67 -2.70
N LEU A 33 -7.38 -11.22 -3.57
CA LEU A 33 -7.30 -11.66 -4.96
C LEU A 33 -6.58 -13.01 -5.11
N VAL A 34 -5.86 -13.45 -4.07
CA VAL A 34 -5.04 -14.67 -4.13
C VAL A 34 -5.88 -15.93 -3.93
N SER A 35 -6.83 -15.92 -2.99
CA SER A 35 -7.69 -17.08 -2.74
C SER A 35 -9.01 -16.72 -2.07
N ARG A 36 -10.02 -17.58 -2.24
CA ARG A 36 -11.30 -17.47 -1.52
C ARG A 36 -11.12 -17.51 0.00
N TYR A 37 -10.16 -18.30 0.48
CA TYR A 37 -9.82 -18.37 1.90
C TYR A 37 -9.32 -17.03 2.43
N PHE A 38 -8.34 -16.41 1.74
CA PHE A 38 -7.85 -15.08 2.10
C PHE A 38 -8.94 -14.01 1.96
N ASN A 39 -9.79 -14.09 0.94
CA ASN A 39 -10.93 -13.18 0.81
C ASN A 39 -11.90 -13.28 2.01
N GLY A 40 -12.13 -14.48 2.54
CA GLY A 40 -12.95 -14.68 3.74
C GLY A 40 -12.32 -14.08 4.99
N ILE A 41 -11.09 -14.51 5.32
CA ILE A 41 -10.45 -14.10 6.58
C ILE A 41 -10.10 -12.61 6.60
N THR A 42 -9.78 -12.01 5.45
CA THR A 42 -9.46 -10.58 5.39
C THR A 42 -10.69 -9.69 5.49
N ARG A 43 -11.91 -10.24 5.57
CA ARG A 43 -13.15 -9.49 5.84
C ARG A 43 -13.56 -9.51 7.32
N ASP A 44 -12.73 -10.06 8.20
CA ASP A 44 -12.98 -10.02 9.64
C ASP A 44 -12.86 -8.59 10.19
N LYS A 45 -13.99 -8.04 10.67
CA LYS A 45 -14.06 -6.72 11.31
C LYS A 45 -13.13 -6.60 12.51
N ARG A 46 -12.94 -7.67 13.30
CA ARG A 46 -12.08 -7.63 14.49
C ARG A 46 -10.62 -7.41 14.10
N MET A 47 -10.16 -8.09 13.07
CA MET A 47 -8.81 -7.91 12.52
C MET A 47 -8.56 -6.46 12.10
N TRP A 48 -9.49 -5.84 11.36
CA TRP A 48 -9.35 -4.45 10.91
C TRP A 48 -9.40 -3.43 12.04
N ARG A 49 -10.17 -3.71 13.10
CA ARG A 49 -10.15 -2.88 14.31
C ARG A 49 -8.82 -2.97 15.05
N ILE A 50 -8.24 -4.16 15.17
CA ILE A 50 -6.91 -4.33 15.78
C ILE A 50 -5.85 -3.57 14.95
N LEU A 51 -5.88 -3.72 13.62
CA LEU A 51 -5.02 -2.96 12.71
C LEU A 51 -5.22 -1.45 12.88
N TYR A 52 -6.48 -1.01 13.00
CA TYR A 52 -6.81 0.39 13.23
C TYR A 52 -6.20 0.89 14.52
N ALA A 53 -6.38 0.17 15.63
CA ALA A 53 -5.83 0.56 16.93
C ALA A 53 -4.29 0.59 16.95
N ARG A 54 -3.64 -0.34 16.24
CA ARG A 54 -2.18 -0.51 16.26
C ARG A 54 -1.43 0.29 15.20
N ALA A 55 -2.11 0.86 14.20
CA ALA A 55 -1.41 1.56 13.12
C ALA A 55 -0.60 2.76 13.67
N CYS A 56 0.55 3.06 13.07
CA CYS A 56 1.26 4.31 13.34
C CYS A 56 0.96 5.32 12.23
N LEU A 57 -0.32 5.48 11.91
CA LEU A 57 -0.82 6.31 10.80
C LEU A 57 -1.79 7.37 11.33
N PRO A 58 -1.78 8.58 10.74
CA PRO A 58 -2.74 9.63 11.11
C PRO A 58 -4.15 9.15 10.85
N ARG A 59 -5.04 9.22 11.84
CA ARG A 59 -6.40 8.68 11.74
C ARG A 59 -7.35 9.39 12.72
N PRO A 60 -8.66 9.40 12.43
CA PRO A 60 -9.65 9.91 13.38
C PRO A 60 -9.73 9.05 14.66
N PRO A 61 -10.35 9.56 15.73
CA PRO A 61 -10.61 8.80 16.95
C PRO A 61 -11.34 7.48 16.68
N GLY A 62 -11.00 6.44 17.46
CA GLY A 62 -11.51 5.08 17.31
C GLY A 62 -10.46 4.04 17.66
N PRO A 63 -10.72 2.73 17.43
CA PRO A 63 -11.85 2.17 16.67
C PRO A 63 -13.11 1.93 17.53
N PHE A 64 -14.25 2.48 17.12
CA PHE A 64 -15.54 2.28 17.80
C PHE A 64 -16.30 1.05 17.28
N GLU A 65 -17.12 0.43 18.13
CA GLU A 65 -17.92 -0.76 17.79
C GLU A 65 -18.91 -0.51 16.64
N TRP A 66 -19.55 0.67 16.63
CA TRP A 66 -20.56 1.05 15.64
C TRP A 66 -19.95 1.37 14.26
N GLN A 67 -18.63 1.58 14.16
CA GLN A 67 -17.98 1.87 12.88
C GLN A 67 -17.99 0.62 11.98
N PRO A 68 -18.36 0.75 10.70
CA PRO A 68 -18.39 -0.39 9.78
C PRO A 68 -16.98 -0.85 9.40
N LEU A 69 -16.86 -2.09 8.90
CA LEU A 69 -15.59 -2.63 8.37
C LEU A 69 -15.00 -1.69 7.30
N SER A 70 -15.83 -1.26 6.34
CA SER A 70 -15.45 -0.39 5.23
C SER A 70 -14.81 0.92 5.69
N PHE A 71 -15.27 1.48 6.80
CA PHE A 71 -14.68 2.68 7.40
C PHE A 71 -13.22 2.43 7.80
N HIS A 72 -12.95 1.35 8.55
CA HIS A 72 -11.60 1.01 9.00
C HIS A 72 -10.66 0.75 7.80
N GLU A 73 -11.15 0.03 6.79
CA GLU A 73 -10.40 -0.22 5.56
C GLU A 73 -10.03 1.09 4.85
N GLN A 74 -11.02 1.92 4.55
CA GLN A 74 -10.82 3.16 3.79
C GLN A 74 -9.89 4.13 4.52
N VAL A 75 -10.09 4.32 5.83
CA VAL A 75 -9.24 5.20 6.63
C VAL A 75 -7.80 4.69 6.61
N LEU A 76 -7.57 3.41 6.91
CA LEU A 76 -6.21 2.88 6.95
C LEU A 76 -5.50 2.93 5.59
N ILE A 77 -6.21 2.64 4.49
CA ILE A 77 -5.66 2.76 3.14
C ILE A 77 -5.31 4.22 2.85
N HIS A 78 -6.24 5.14 3.12
CA HIS A 78 -6.07 6.56 2.84
C HIS A 78 -4.90 7.11 3.64
N SER A 79 -4.87 6.87 4.95
CA SER A 79 -3.78 7.30 5.83
C SER A 79 -2.43 6.72 5.42
N ALA A 80 -2.38 5.47 4.96
CA ALA A 80 -1.15 4.90 4.40
C ALA A 80 -0.71 5.60 3.09
N ARG A 81 -1.66 6.00 2.22
CA ARG A 81 -1.35 6.78 1.01
C ARG A 81 -0.82 8.17 1.36
N THR A 82 -1.47 8.82 2.30
CA THR A 82 -1.11 10.14 2.76
C THR A 82 0.28 10.08 3.39
N SER A 83 0.52 9.18 4.35
CA SER A 83 1.85 9.00 4.95
C SER A 83 2.97 8.87 3.90
N LEU A 84 2.82 7.97 2.91
CA LEU A 84 3.78 7.84 1.82
C LEU A 84 4.00 9.13 1.01
N THR A 85 2.91 9.85 0.71
CA THR A 85 2.99 11.11 -0.02
C THR A 85 3.76 12.17 0.77
N TRP A 86 3.56 12.23 2.08
CA TRP A 86 4.27 13.17 2.95
C TRP A 86 5.74 12.78 3.14
N THR A 87 6.10 11.50 3.13
CA THR A 87 7.51 11.06 3.16
C THR A 87 8.22 11.31 1.82
N LEU A 88 7.53 11.10 0.70
CA LEU A 88 8.14 11.20 -0.63
C LEU A 88 8.20 12.63 -1.17
N ARG A 89 7.25 13.51 -0.81
CA ARG A 89 7.23 14.92 -1.28
C ARG A 89 8.54 15.66 -0.94
N PRO A 90 9.08 15.61 0.29
CA PRO A 90 10.35 16.26 0.61
C PRO A 90 11.53 15.67 -0.19
N ILE A 91 11.52 14.36 -0.45
CA ILE A 91 12.59 13.69 -1.21
C ILE A 91 12.54 14.12 -2.67
N LEU A 92 11.36 14.11 -3.28
CA LEU A 92 11.16 14.59 -4.65
C LEU A 92 11.46 16.08 -4.75
N ASN A 93 11.02 16.89 -3.78
CA ASN A 93 11.31 18.32 -3.74
C ASN A 93 12.81 18.60 -3.54
N GLY A 94 13.51 17.78 -2.75
CA GLY A 94 14.95 17.83 -2.58
C GLY A 94 15.69 17.43 -3.85
N LEU A 95 15.23 16.41 -4.57
CA LEU A 95 15.76 16.03 -5.88
C LEU A 95 15.50 17.12 -6.95
N THR A 96 14.35 17.82 -6.89
CA THR A 96 14.10 18.99 -7.73
C THR A 96 14.84 20.25 -7.28
N LEU A 97 15.35 20.32 -6.05
CA LEU A 97 16.22 21.41 -5.59
C LEU A 97 17.68 21.19 -5.98
N ILE A 98 18.12 19.94 -6.10
CA ILE A 98 19.44 19.58 -6.66
C ILE A 98 19.46 19.80 -8.18
N GLN A 99 18.30 19.71 -8.85
CA GLN A 99 18.10 20.23 -10.20
C GLN A 99 17.65 21.70 -10.12
N GLY A 100 18.58 22.61 -9.86
CA GLY A 100 18.33 24.04 -9.66
C GLY A 100 17.42 24.74 -10.70
N PRO A 101 17.04 26.00 -10.44
CA PRO A 101 16.07 26.71 -11.25
C PRO A 101 16.58 26.80 -12.69
N ARG A 102 15.78 26.31 -13.65
CA ARG A 102 16.03 26.55 -15.07
C ARG A 102 16.05 28.06 -15.30
N PHE A 103 17.25 28.62 -15.39
CA PHE A 103 17.46 29.86 -16.11
C PHE A 103 16.85 29.68 -17.49
N THR A 104 15.81 30.46 -17.78
CA THR A 104 15.16 30.54 -19.07
C THR A 104 16.11 31.23 -20.04
N LEU A 105 16.99 30.46 -20.67
CA LEU A 105 17.59 30.87 -21.94
C LEU A 105 16.49 30.84 -22.99
N ARG A 106 16.14 32.03 -23.49
CA ARG A 106 15.20 32.22 -24.60
C ARG A 106 15.65 31.37 -25.79
N GLY A 107 14.73 30.55 -26.30
CA GLY A 107 14.77 30.04 -27.67
C GLY A 107 15.35 28.64 -27.88
N VAL A 108 14.66 27.58 -27.44
CA VAL A 108 14.80 26.19 -27.98
C VAL A 108 13.44 25.46 -27.80
N PRO A 109 12.93 24.69 -28.77
CA PRO A 109 11.52 24.27 -28.81
C PRO A 109 11.15 23.20 -27.76
N LYS A 110 9.88 23.22 -27.35
CA LYS A 110 9.25 22.31 -26.37
C LYS A 110 9.43 20.84 -26.78
N ILE A 111 10.17 20.08 -25.98
CA ILE A 111 10.20 18.61 -26.06
C ILE A 111 9.19 18.04 -25.05
N GLN A 112 8.29 17.18 -25.54
CA GLN A 112 7.21 16.54 -24.77
C GLN A 112 7.71 15.44 -23.80
N PRO A 113 6.99 15.17 -22.70
CA PRO A 113 7.52 14.46 -21.53
C PRO A 113 7.39 12.93 -21.58
N TRP A 114 7.51 12.30 -22.76
CA TRP A 114 7.37 10.84 -22.90
C TRP A 114 8.71 10.06 -22.98
N HIS A 115 9.85 10.74 -22.92
CA HIS A 115 11.18 10.10 -23.09
C HIS A 115 11.85 9.60 -21.80
N PHE A 116 11.15 9.54 -20.65
CA PHE A 116 11.75 9.08 -19.39
C PHE A 116 11.41 7.63 -18.98
N LEU A 117 10.86 6.81 -19.89
CA LEU A 117 10.44 5.44 -19.56
C LEU A 117 11.39 4.30 -19.98
N LEU A 118 12.65 4.57 -20.30
CA LEU A 118 13.62 3.51 -20.61
C LEU A 118 14.97 3.81 -19.95
N GLY A 119 15.14 3.39 -18.70
CA GLY A 119 16.41 3.55 -18.01
C GLY A 119 16.41 3.08 -16.56
N ARG A 120 15.86 1.89 -16.27
CA ARG A 120 16.14 1.16 -15.02
C ARG A 120 15.81 -0.32 -15.17
N LEU A 121 16.62 -0.98 -15.99
CA LEU A 121 16.85 -2.42 -16.00
C LEU A 121 18.27 -2.60 -16.53
N LEU A 122 19.13 -3.26 -15.73
CA LEU A 122 20.59 -3.39 -15.85
C LEU A 122 21.29 -2.11 -15.34
N VAL A 123 21.93 -2.07 -14.18
CA VAL A 123 22.92 -2.99 -13.56
C VAL A 123 22.71 -3.04 -12.05
#